data_AF-A0A6L8T937-F1
#
_entry.id   AF-A0A6L8T937-F1
#
_cell.length_a   1.000
_cell.length_b   1.000
_cell.length_c   1.000
_cell.angle_alpha   90.00
_cell.angle_beta   90.00
_cell.angle_gamma   90.00
#
_symmetry.space_group_name_H-M   'P 1'
#
loop_
_entity.id
_entity.type
_entity.pdbx_description
1 polymer ?
#
loop_
_entity_poly.entity_id
_entity_poly.type
_entity_poly.pdbx_seq_one_letter_code
_entity_poly.pdbx_strand_id
1 'polypeptide(L)'
;MKKFLKILLIIVGIVFLIFAALICIGLFVDYDDHIENGRYTYVPEDDNKDNAYVEFNLSDYDKKDSELIYYSSVEEAILNSPLNAENEEFSVPEDFLNHVDEILHIWNGKQYDTIFYRAGSDNNPVQGFVMARCKKQVDEASVQYAFMNATPVTTKADSILISDITELIHSSLKLSDFQQDLNPNYPDTRFVFGYAHDKEIYSLEVEGQKPDGVIEINVYDRTMYLWYYDDLKSDKRGNNLSYSVDMPE
;
A
#
# COMPACT_ATOMS: atom_id res chain seq x y z
N MET A 1 53.19 39.12 15.69
CA MET A 1 52.84 37.68 15.76
C MET A 1 51.91 37.31 16.93
N LYS A 2 52.23 37.63 18.20
CA LYS A 2 51.36 37.25 19.36
C LYS A 2 49.92 37.80 19.31
N LYS A 3 49.70 39.05 18.87
CA LYS A 3 48.34 39.62 18.73
C LYS A 3 47.54 38.96 17.60
N PHE A 4 48.18 38.69 16.46
CA PHE A 4 47.56 38.03 15.31
C PHE A 4 47.18 36.58 15.63
N LEU A 5 48.06 35.86 16.31
CA LEU A 5 47.81 34.48 16.75
C LEU A 5 46.67 34.39 17.77
N LYS A 6 46.55 35.38 18.67
CA LYS A 6 45.41 35.46 19.61
C LYS A 6 44.08 35.68 18.88
N ILE A 7 44.06 36.57 17.88
CA ILE A 7 42.85 36.82 17.08
C ILE A 7 42.48 35.57 16.28
N LEU A 8 43.45 34.89 15.68
CA LEU A 8 43.25 33.64 14.94
C LEU A 8 42.65 32.53 15.83
N LEU A 9 43.18 32.35 17.04
CA LEU A 9 42.68 31.34 17.99
C LEU A 9 41.25 31.64 18.46
N ILE A 10 40.88 32.93 18.62
CA ILE A 10 39.51 33.32 18.97
C ILE A 10 38.55 32.97 17.82
N ILE A 11 38.93 33.26 16.57
CA ILE A 11 38.10 32.95 15.40
C ILE A 11 37.90 31.45 15.25
N VAL A 12 38.97 30.65 15.38
CA VAL A 12 38.88 29.18 15.32
C VAL A 12 38.00 28.63 16.44
N GLY A 13 38.09 29.17 17.66
CA GLY A 13 37.24 28.77 18.78
C GLY A 13 35.76 29.08 18.55
N ILE A 14 35.43 30.24 17.96
CA ILE A 14 34.05 30.60 17.62
C ILE A 14 33.50 29.69 16.52
N VAL A 15 34.29 29.42 15.48
CA VAL A 15 33.89 28.48 14.41
C VAL A 15 33.68 27.08 14.95
N PHE A 16 34.55 26.60 15.85
CA PHE A 16 34.39 25.30 16.50
C PHE A 16 33.13 25.25 17.39
N LEU A 17 32.82 26.32 18.14
CA LEU A 17 31.60 26.40 18.93
C LEU A 17 30.33 26.40 18.07
N ILE A 18 30.35 27.11 16.93
CA ILE A 18 29.25 27.07 15.95
C ILE A 18 29.11 25.65 15.39
N PHE A 19 30.21 24.99 15.04
CA PHE A 19 30.19 23.61 14.54
C PHE A 19 29.69 22.62 15.58
N ALA A 20 30.13 22.74 16.84
CA ALA A 20 29.65 21.91 17.95
C ALA A 20 28.17 22.16 18.23
N ALA A 21 27.70 23.40 18.15
CA ALA A 21 26.28 23.73 18.28
C ALA A 21 25.46 23.15 17.10
N LEU A 22 25.95 23.21 15.87
CA LEU A 22 25.31 22.59 14.70
C LEU A 22 25.30 21.06 14.79
N ILE A 23 26.36 20.44 15.31
CA ILE A 23 26.41 19.00 15.58
C ILE A 23 25.46 18.62 16.71
N CYS A 24 25.36 19.41 17.79
CA CYS A 24 24.37 19.19 18.83
C CYS A 24 22.95 19.37 18.29
N ILE A 25 22.67 20.40 17.49
CA ILE A 25 21.36 20.57 16.84
C ILE A 25 21.07 19.36 15.92
N GLY A 26 22.04 18.91 15.12
CA GLY A 26 21.92 17.73 14.24
C GLY A 26 21.84 16.38 14.98
N LEU A 27 22.27 16.31 16.24
CA LEU A 27 22.12 15.14 17.13
C LEU A 27 20.80 15.18 17.94
N PHE A 28 20.10 16.32 17.94
CA PHE A 28 18.78 16.54 18.54
C PHE A 28 17.69 16.80 17.47
N VAL A 29 18.00 16.58 16.20
CA VAL A 29 16.96 16.34 15.20
C VAL A 29 16.51 14.91 15.44
N ASP A 30 15.50 14.73 16.29
CA ASP A 30 14.78 13.48 16.39
C ASP A 30 14.23 13.21 14.98
N TYR A 31 14.84 12.24 14.29
CA TYR A 31 14.05 11.46 13.36
C TYR A 31 12.94 10.87 14.24
N ASP A 32 11.73 11.40 14.11
CA ASP A 32 10.63 11.18 15.06
C ASP A 32 10.09 9.73 14.98
N ASP A 33 10.72 8.90 14.14
CA ASP A 33 10.59 7.47 14.18
C ASP A 33 11.50 6.82 15.24
N HIS A 34 10.89 6.00 16.09
CA HIS A 34 11.59 5.38 17.20
C HIS A 34 11.03 3.99 17.49
N ILE A 35 11.92 3.15 18.02
CA ILE A 35 11.55 1.86 18.59
C ILE A 35 11.57 2.01 20.11
N GLU A 36 10.41 1.88 20.74
CA GLU A 36 10.28 1.85 22.20
C GLU A 36 9.58 0.54 22.62
N ASN A 37 10.19 -0.20 23.55
CA ASN A 37 9.66 -1.47 24.07
C ASN A 37 9.29 -2.49 22.98
N GLY A 38 10.04 -2.52 21.88
CA GLY A 38 9.80 -3.44 20.75
C GLY A 38 8.73 -2.96 19.76
N ARG A 39 8.18 -1.76 19.93
CA ARG A 39 7.22 -1.17 18.99
C ARG A 39 7.87 -0.04 18.19
N TYR A 40 7.84 -0.14 16.87
CA TYR A 40 8.22 0.93 15.97
C TYR A 40 7.06 1.90 15.81
N THR A 41 7.34 3.20 15.88
CA THR A 41 6.40 4.28 15.61
C THR A 41 7.03 5.21 14.60
N TYR A 42 6.32 5.55 13.53
CA TYR A 42 6.68 6.57 12.56
C TYR A 42 5.78 7.80 12.75
N VAL A 43 6.40 8.96 12.94
CA VAL A 43 5.73 10.26 13.01
C VAL A 43 6.29 11.16 11.90
N PRO A 44 5.45 11.64 10.97
CA PRO A 44 5.89 12.52 9.88
C PRO A 44 6.14 13.96 10.37
N GLU A 45 7.12 14.65 9.79
CA GLU A 45 7.47 16.03 10.15
C GLU A 45 6.32 17.04 9.87
N ASP A 46 6.07 17.94 10.83
CA ASP A 46 4.98 18.93 10.82
C ASP A 46 5.11 20.02 9.73
N ASP A 47 6.30 20.24 9.17
CA ASP A 47 6.60 21.40 8.29
C ASP A 47 6.08 21.27 6.85
N ASN A 48 5.45 20.16 6.51
CA ASN A 48 5.08 19.82 5.15
C ASN A 48 3.67 20.40 4.84
N LYS A 49 3.61 21.68 4.46
CA LYS A 49 2.34 22.43 4.27
C LYS A 49 1.49 21.98 3.07
N ASP A 50 1.97 21.04 2.26
CA ASP A 50 1.28 20.46 1.10
C ASP A 50 0.69 19.05 1.39
N ASN A 51 0.48 18.72 2.67
CA ASN A 51 0.13 17.38 3.18
C ASN A 51 -1.35 16.98 3.09
N ALA A 52 -2.21 17.82 2.53
CA ALA A 52 -3.62 17.47 2.36
C ALA A 52 -3.77 16.28 1.40
N TYR A 53 -4.61 15.33 1.79
CA TYR A 53 -5.01 14.20 0.97
C TYR A 53 -5.35 14.66 -0.44
N VAL A 54 -4.73 14.02 -1.44
CA VAL A 54 -5.04 14.29 -2.84
C VAL A 54 -6.26 13.47 -3.19
N GLU A 55 -7.36 14.15 -3.49
CA GLU A 55 -8.53 13.47 -3.99
C GLU A 55 -8.17 12.80 -5.33
N PHE A 56 -8.34 11.48 -5.34
CA PHE A 56 -8.14 10.66 -6.53
C PHE A 56 -9.13 11.08 -7.64
N ASN A 57 -8.65 11.35 -8.86
CA ASN A 57 -9.56 11.70 -9.93
C ASN A 57 -10.05 10.46 -10.68
N LEU A 58 -11.26 10.00 -10.37
CA LEU A 58 -11.86 8.80 -10.96
C LEU A 58 -12.01 8.90 -12.49
N SER A 59 -12.11 10.11 -13.06
CA SER A 59 -12.31 10.30 -14.51
C SER A 59 -11.23 9.70 -15.38
N ASP A 60 -10.03 9.50 -14.83
CA ASP A 60 -8.88 8.98 -15.58
C ASP A 60 -8.91 7.44 -15.67
N TYR A 61 -9.71 6.78 -14.83
CA TYR A 61 -9.75 5.32 -14.69
C TYR A 61 -11.13 4.71 -14.94
N ASP A 62 -12.21 5.49 -14.83
CA ASP A 62 -13.56 5.03 -15.19
C ASP A 62 -13.71 4.90 -16.71
N LYS A 63 -13.83 3.65 -17.16
CA LYS A 63 -14.28 3.34 -18.53
C LYS A 63 -15.69 3.86 -18.72
N LYS A 64 -15.98 4.44 -19.88
CA LYS A 64 -17.35 4.89 -20.21
C LYS A 64 -18.29 3.69 -20.19
N ASP A 65 -19.46 3.85 -19.58
CA ASP A 65 -20.47 2.78 -19.50
C ASP A 65 -20.82 2.14 -20.86
N SER A 66 -20.76 2.91 -21.95
CA SER A 66 -21.01 2.40 -23.31
C SER A 66 -19.95 1.43 -23.84
N GLU A 67 -18.77 1.39 -23.21
CA GLU A 67 -17.63 0.54 -23.58
C GLU A 67 -17.52 -0.70 -22.67
N LEU A 68 -18.33 -0.77 -21.61
CA LEU A 68 -18.33 -1.88 -20.67
C LEU A 68 -19.05 -3.10 -21.23
N ILE A 69 -18.40 -4.25 -21.13
CA ILE A 69 -18.98 -5.55 -21.45
C ILE A 69 -19.29 -6.25 -20.13
N TYR A 70 -20.57 -6.59 -19.95
CA TYR A 70 -21.05 -7.24 -18.73
C TYR A 70 -21.14 -8.76 -18.92
N TYR A 71 -20.70 -9.47 -17.89
CA TYR A 71 -20.67 -10.93 -17.81
C TYR A 71 -21.50 -11.42 -16.62
N SER A 72 -21.78 -12.72 -16.58
CA SER A 72 -22.67 -13.30 -15.57
C SER A 72 -22.01 -13.51 -14.21
N SER A 73 -20.67 -13.45 -14.16
CA SER A 73 -19.89 -13.53 -12.93
C SER A 73 -18.64 -12.65 -12.98
N VAL A 74 -18.03 -12.45 -11.82
CA VAL A 74 -16.75 -11.73 -11.70
C VAL A 74 -15.63 -12.48 -12.44
N GLU A 75 -15.60 -13.81 -12.31
CA GLU A 75 -14.59 -14.65 -12.95
C GLU A 75 -14.66 -14.54 -14.47
N GLU A 76 -15.86 -14.53 -15.06
CA GLU A 76 -16.02 -14.30 -16.50
C GLU A 76 -15.58 -12.89 -16.91
N ALA A 77 -15.91 -11.87 -16.11
CA ALA A 77 -15.51 -10.50 -16.39
C ALA A 77 -13.97 -10.32 -16.35
N ILE A 78 -13.31 -10.94 -15.37
CA ILE A 78 -11.85 -10.92 -15.24
C ILE A 78 -11.20 -11.77 -16.35
N LEU A 79 -11.75 -12.95 -16.66
CA LEU A 79 -11.21 -13.82 -17.70
C LEU A 79 -11.13 -13.11 -19.05
N ASN A 80 -12.15 -12.33 -19.40
CA ASN A 80 -12.24 -11.59 -20.66
C ASN A 80 -11.68 -10.15 -20.58
N SER A 81 -11.01 -9.80 -19.47
CA SER A 81 -10.46 -8.47 -19.25
C SER A 81 -9.14 -8.26 -20.00
N PRO A 82 -8.71 -7.00 -20.22
CA PRO A 82 -7.37 -6.71 -20.74
C PRO A 82 -6.25 -6.89 -19.71
N LEU A 83 -6.53 -7.39 -18.50
CA LEU A 83 -5.61 -7.41 -17.36
C LEU A 83 -4.21 -7.93 -17.73
N ASN A 84 -4.09 -9.11 -18.32
CA ASN A 84 -2.78 -9.66 -18.67
C ASN A 84 -2.04 -8.83 -19.74
N ALA A 85 -2.75 -8.26 -20.71
CA ALA A 85 -2.18 -7.40 -21.75
C ALA A 85 -1.75 -6.03 -21.22
N GLU A 86 -2.44 -5.52 -20.21
CA GLU A 86 -2.06 -4.28 -19.50
C GLU A 86 -0.87 -4.48 -18.54
N ASN A 87 -0.44 -5.73 -18.33
CA ASN A 87 0.55 -6.15 -17.34
C ASN A 87 1.63 -7.06 -17.97
N GLU A 88 1.95 -6.86 -19.26
CA GLU A 88 2.95 -7.64 -20.01
C GLU A 88 4.36 -7.58 -19.40
N GLU A 89 4.66 -6.59 -18.55
CA GLU A 89 5.90 -6.50 -17.79
C GLU A 89 6.06 -7.62 -16.77
N PHE A 90 4.95 -8.20 -16.30
CA PHE A 90 4.99 -9.40 -15.49
C PHE A 90 5.31 -10.57 -16.40
N SER A 91 6.48 -11.18 -16.20
CA SER A 91 6.92 -12.35 -16.97
C SER A 91 6.16 -13.61 -16.54
N VAL A 92 4.86 -13.63 -16.86
CA VAL A 92 3.90 -14.69 -16.55
C VAL A 92 3.36 -15.33 -17.84
N PRO A 93 2.80 -16.56 -17.77
CA PRO A 93 2.14 -17.17 -18.92
C PRO A 93 0.98 -16.32 -19.45
N GLU A 94 0.61 -16.53 -20.71
CA GLU A 94 -0.55 -15.89 -21.33
C GLU A 94 -1.82 -16.16 -20.51
N ASP A 95 -2.66 -15.13 -20.37
CA ASP A 95 -3.91 -15.10 -19.59
C ASP A 95 -3.77 -15.50 -18.12
N PHE A 96 -2.55 -15.67 -17.60
CA PHE A 96 -2.31 -16.16 -16.25
C PHE A 96 -3.02 -15.31 -15.19
N LEU A 97 -2.87 -13.99 -15.24
CA LEU A 97 -3.51 -13.08 -14.29
C LEU A 97 -5.03 -13.04 -14.44
N ASN A 98 -5.57 -13.40 -15.60
CA ASN A 98 -7.01 -13.43 -15.88
C ASN A 98 -7.69 -14.68 -15.30
N HIS A 99 -6.93 -15.67 -14.84
CA HIS A 99 -7.47 -16.86 -14.19
C HIS A 99 -7.67 -16.64 -12.69
N VAL A 100 -8.94 -16.63 -12.27
CA VAL A 100 -9.35 -16.56 -10.87
C VAL A 100 -9.39 -17.99 -10.31
N ASP A 101 -8.25 -18.48 -9.80
CA ASP A 101 -8.15 -19.83 -9.24
C ASP A 101 -8.73 -19.92 -7.82
N GLU A 102 -8.57 -18.86 -7.01
CA GLU A 102 -9.12 -18.77 -5.66
C GLU A 102 -9.49 -17.32 -5.34
N ILE A 103 -10.76 -17.07 -4.98
CA ILE A 103 -11.17 -15.79 -4.40
C ILE A 103 -10.82 -15.80 -2.91
N LEU A 104 -9.93 -14.89 -2.52
CA LEU A 104 -9.46 -14.74 -1.14
C LEU A 104 -10.37 -13.80 -0.34
N HIS A 105 -10.87 -12.73 -0.97
CA HIS A 105 -11.81 -11.81 -0.33
C HIS A 105 -12.62 -11.00 -1.35
N ILE A 106 -13.83 -10.57 -0.96
CA ILE A 106 -14.68 -9.66 -1.75
C ILE A 106 -15.18 -8.53 -0.85
N TRP A 107 -14.82 -7.29 -1.19
CA TRP A 107 -15.45 -6.10 -0.64
C TRP A 107 -16.65 -5.73 -1.50
N ASN A 108 -17.83 -5.80 -0.89
CA ASN A 108 -19.10 -5.54 -1.56
C ASN A 108 -19.46 -4.06 -1.46
N GLY A 109 -19.15 -3.27 -2.48
CA GLY A 109 -19.52 -1.86 -2.53
C GLY A 109 -20.94 -1.65 -3.04
N LYS A 110 -21.37 -0.40 -3.21
CA LYS A 110 -22.72 -0.12 -3.74
C LYS A 110 -22.81 -0.35 -5.25
N GLN A 111 -21.88 0.21 -6.01
CA GLN A 111 -21.83 0.14 -7.48
C GLN A 111 -20.72 -0.75 -8.01
N TYR A 112 -19.73 -1.03 -7.16
CA TYR A 112 -18.55 -1.78 -7.53
C TYR A 112 -18.27 -2.82 -6.45
N ASP A 113 -17.79 -3.97 -6.86
CA ASP A 113 -17.16 -4.92 -5.95
C ASP A 113 -15.66 -4.92 -6.22
N THR A 114 -14.88 -5.02 -5.14
CA THR A 114 -13.44 -5.21 -5.21
C THR A 114 -13.14 -6.63 -4.77
N ILE A 115 -12.37 -7.35 -5.59
CA ILE A 115 -12.12 -8.78 -5.48
C ILE A 115 -10.63 -8.97 -5.36
N PHE A 116 -10.23 -9.61 -4.27
CA PHE A 116 -8.87 -10.06 -4.08
C PHE A 116 -8.80 -11.56 -4.35
N TYR A 117 -8.02 -11.95 -5.35
CA TYR A 117 -7.92 -13.34 -5.77
C TYR A 117 -6.49 -13.77 -6.07
N ARG A 118 -6.30 -15.09 -6.07
CA ARG A 118 -5.09 -15.77 -6.49
C ARG A 118 -5.23 -16.27 -7.93
N ALA A 119 -4.21 -16.02 -8.73
CA ALA A 119 -3.92 -16.70 -9.98
C ALA A 119 -2.78 -17.69 -9.78
N GLY A 120 -2.97 -18.93 -10.23
CA GLY A 120 -2.07 -20.05 -10.01
C GLY A 120 -2.19 -20.70 -8.62
N SER A 121 -1.37 -21.72 -8.41
CA SER A 121 -1.29 -22.53 -7.19
C SER A 121 0.17 -22.76 -6.78
N ASP A 122 0.41 -23.48 -5.68
CA ASP A 122 1.77 -23.85 -5.25
C ASP A 122 2.49 -24.75 -6.25
N ASN A 123 1.76 -25.39 -7.17
CA ASN A 123 2.33 -26.20 -8.24
C ASN A 123 2.79 -25.36 -9.45
N ASN A 124 2.44 -24.07 -9.48
CA ASN A 124 2.83 -23.17 -10.55
C ASN A 124 4.16 -22.47 -10.24
N PRO A 125 5.00 -22.19 -11.25
CA PRO A 125 6.28 -21.52 -11.06
C PRO A 125 6.13 -20.04 -10.60
N VAL A 126 4.93 -19.48 -10.73
CA VAL A 126 4.55 -18.14 -10.31
C VAL A 126 3.16 -18.22 -9.68
N GLN A 127 2.93 -17.42 -8.64
CA GLN A 127 1.61 -17.06 -8.15
C GLN A 127 1.35 -15.57 -8.40
N GLY A 128 0.12 -15.25 -8.77
CA GLY A 128 -0.39 -13.88 -8.87
C GLY A 128 -1.39 -13.61 -7.75
N PHE A 129 -1.32 -12.43 -7.14
CA PHE A 129 -2.33 -11.92 -6.22
C PHE A 129 -2.84 -10.61 -6.78
N VAL A 130 -4.13 -10.54 -7.04
CA VAL A 130 -4.71 -9.45 -7.82
C VAL A 130 -5.84 -8.83 -7.05
N MET A 131 -5.75 -7.51 -6.86
CA MET A 131 -6.87 -6.69 -6.41
C MET A 131 -7.56 -6.13 -7.66
N ALA A 132 -8.74 -6.63 -7.99
CA ALA A 132 -9.52 -6.22 -9.16
C ALA A 132 -10.82 -5.56 -8.72
N ARG A 133 -11.21 -4.47 -9.38
CA ARG A 133 -12.52 -3.84 -9.17
C ARG A 133 -13.39 -4.07 -10.39
N CYS A 134 -14.62 -4.49 -10.12
CA CYS A 134 -15.63 -4.75 -11.13
C CYS A 134 -16.86 -3.89 -10.83
N LYS A 135 -17.41 -3.24 -11.87
CA LYS A 135 -18.70 -2.58 -11.78
C LYS A 135 -19.79 -3.65 -11.79
N LYS A 136 -20.75 -3.55 -10.86
CA LYS A 136 -21.88 -4.47 -10.80
C LYS A 136 -23.15 -3.79 -11.27
N GLN A 137 -23.91 -4.52 -12.09
CA GLN A 137 -25.27 -4.19 -12.45
C GLN A 137 -26.19 -5.23 -11.79
N VAL A 138 -27.13 -4.74 -10.99
CA VAL A 138 -28.08 -5.59 -10.27
C VAL A 138 -29.46 -5.40 -10.90
N ASP A 139 -29.95 -6.46 -11.54
CA ASP A 139 -31.32 -6.55 -12.02
C ASP A 139 -32.11 -7.49 -11.09
N GLU A 140 -33.46 -7.54 -11.19
CA GLU A 140 -34.32 -8.29 -10.26
C GLU A 140 -33.98 -9.80 -10.14
N ALA A 141 -33.32 -10.39 -11.15
CA ALA A 141 -33.05 -11.83 -11.24
C ALA A 141 -31.55 -12.21 -11.27
N SER A 142 -30.64 -11.25 -11.46
CA SER A 142 -29.21 -11.54 -11.64
C SER A 142 -28.33 -10.33 -11.36
N VAL A 143 -27.10 -10.61 -10.94
CA VAL A 143 -26.01 -9.62 -10.89
C VAL A 143 -25.10 -9.88 -12.09
N GLN A 144 -24.73 -8.82 -12.80
CA GLN A 144 -23.75 -8.87 -13.88
C GLN A 144 -22.55 -7.99 -13.55
N TYR A 145 -21.39 -8.34 -14.09
CA TYR A 145 -20.12 -7.71 -13.76
C TYR A 145 -19.37 -7.24 -15.00
N ALA A 146 -18.79 -6.05 -14.94
CA ALA A 146 -17.85 -5.55 -15.93
C ALA A 146 -16.51 -5.21 -15.26
N PHE A 147 -15.41 -5.67 -15.84
CA PHE A 147 -14.07 -5.39 -15.35
C PHE A 147 -13.72 -3.91 -15.54
N MET A 148 -13.28 -3.24 -14.47
CA MET A 148 -12.83 -1.86 -14.51
C MET A 148 -11.30 -1.81 -14.64
N ASN A 149 -10.62 -2.25 -13.59
CA ASN A 149 -9.18 -2.11 -13.37
C ASN A 149 -8.71 -3.15 -12.33
N ALA A 150 -7.39 -3.35 -12.26
CA ALA A 150 -6.76 -4.21 -11.28
C ALA A 150 -5.32 -3.79 -10.99
N THR A 151 -4.83 -4.13 -9.81
CA THR A 151 -3.39 -4.11 -9.50
C THR A 151 -2.95 -5.54 -9.15
N PRO A 152 -2.15 -6.19 -10.01
CA PRO A 152 -1.54 -7.47 -9.71
C PRO A 152 -0.20 -7.31 -8.99
N VAL A 153 0.13 -8.29 -8.15
CA VAL A 153 1.50 -8.59 -7.71
C VAL A 153 1.80 -10.04 -8.01
N THR A 154 3.06 -10.35 -8.32
CA THR A 154 3.48 -11.73 -8.60
C THR A 154 4.65 -12.14 -7.73
N THR A 155 4.73 -13.42 -7.43
CA THR A 155 5.79 -14.00 -6.61
C THR A 155 6.17 -15.39 -7.09
N LYS A 156 7.42 -15.78 -6.84
CA LYS A 156 7.97 -17.09 -7.15
C LYS A 156 8.42 -17.76 -5.86
N ALA A 157 8.55 -19.09 -5.89
CA ALA A 157 9.00 -19.85 -4.72
C ALA A 157 10.37 -19.40 -4.19
N ASP A 158 11.26 -18.94 -5.08
CA ASP A 158 12.60 -18.46 -4.76
C ASP A 158 12.69 -16.94 -4.53
N SER A 159 11.57 -16.21 -4.58
CA SER A 159 11.57 -14.77 -4.36
C SER A 159 12.06 -14.43 -2.95
N ILE A 160 13.01 -13.49 -2.90
CA ILE A 160 13.39 -12.81 -1.67
C ILE A 160 12.29 -11.79 -1.39
N LEU A 161 11.55 -12.03 -0.33
CA LEU A 161 10.51 -11.11 0.12
C LEU A 161 11.20 -9.94 0.84
N ILE A 162 10.76 -8.72 0.58
CA ILE A 162 11.18 -7.55 1.37
C ILE A 162 10.79 -7.85 2.81
N SER A 163 11.77 -7.90 3.71
CA SER A 163 11.56 -8.40 5.08
C SER A 163 11.33 -7.30 6.10
N ASP A 164 11.48 -6.03 5.71
CA ASP A 164 11.23 -4.93 6.64
C ASP A 164 9.75 -4.56 6.61
N ILE A 165 9.02 -4.99 7.64
CA ILE A 165 7.61 -4.67 7.83
C ILE A 165 7.35 -3.16 7.81
N THR A 166 8.28 -2.34 8.31
CA THR A 166 8.13 -0.87 8.37
C THR A 166 8.19 -0.26 6.97
N GLU A 167 9.12 -0.73 6.13
CA GLU A 167 9.25 -0.30 4.74
C GLU A 167 8.01 -0.68 3.91
N LEU A 168 7.47 -1.89 4.13
CA LEU A 168 6.26 -2.36 3.47
C LEU A 168 5.04 -1.54 3.88
N ILE A 169 4.86 -1.24 5.16
CA ILE A 169 3.77 -0.40 5.65
C ILE A 169 3.89 1.00 5.05
N HIS A 170 5.05 1.64 5.18
CA HIS A 170 5.26 3.01 4.67
C HIS A 170 4.99 3.10 3.16
N SER A 171 5.49 2.13 2.38
CA SER A 171 5.28 2.08 0.94
C SER A 171 3.81 1.87 0.57
N SER A 172 3.11 0.98 1.28
CA SER A 172 1.68 0.73 1.07
C SER A 172 0.83 1.97 1.39
N LEU A 173 1.11 2.65 2.50
CA LEU A 173 0.42 3.88 2.87
C LEU A 173 0.63 4.96 1.81
N LYS A 174 1.86 5.17 1.35
CA LYS A 174 2.17 6.12 0.27
C LYS A 174 1.44 5.80 -1.03
N LEU A 175 1.36 4.52 -1.40
CA LEU A 175 0.72 4.09 -2.64
C LEU A 175 -0.82 4.17 -2.56
N SER A 176 -1.39 4.05 -1.36
CA SER A 176 -2.84 4.00 -1.15
C SER A 176 -3.62 5.19 -1.74
N ASP A 177 -3.04 6.38 -1.75
CA ASP A 177 -3.67 7.57 -2.35
C ASP A 177 -3.86 7.42 -3.87
N PHE A 178 -3.02 6.62 -4.53
CA PHE A 178 -3.07 6.35 -5.98
C PHE A 178 -3.88 5.09 -6.32
N GLN A 179 -4.26 4.28 -5.33
CA GLN A 179 -4.98 3.01 -5.50
C GLN A 179 -6.46 3.11 -5.14
N GLN A 180 -6.99 4.33 -5.03
CA GLN A 180 -8.42 4.55 -4.79
C GLN A 180 -9.29 4.18 -5.98
N ASP A 181 -8.70 3.97 -7.15
CA ASP A 181 -9.35 3.34 -8.29
C ASP A 181 -9.85 1.93 -7.97
N LEU A 182 -9.28 1.25 -6.97
CA LEU A 182 -9.70 -0.07 -6.47
C LEU A 182 -10.69 0.01 -5.31
N ASN A 183 -11.04 1.20 -4.84
CA ASN A 183 -11.94 1.36 -3.70
C ASN A 183 -13.40 1.03 -4.09
N PRO A 184 -14.06 0.06 -3.42
CA PRO A 184 -15.42 -0.36 -3.76
C PRO A 184 -16.48 0.72 -3.49
N ASN A 185 -16.17 1.69 -2.62
CA ASN A 185 -17.06 2.75 -2.15
C ASN A 185 -16.52 4.16 -2.43
N TYR A 186 -15.60 4.33 -3.38
CA TYR A 186 -15.11 5.65 -3.76
C TYR A 186 -16.25 6.57 -4.27
N PRO A 187 -16.28 7.88 -3.93
CA PRO A 187 -15.36 8.63 -3.05
C PRO A 187 -15.78 8.66 -1.57
N ASP A 188 -16.75 7.85 -1.15
CA ASP A 188 -17.36 7.95 0.18
C ASP A 188 -16.41 7.52 1.31
N THR A 189 -15.44 6.67 1.01
CA THR A 189 -14.46 6.14 1.98
C THR A 189 -13.02 6.28 1.46
N ARG A 190 -12.04 6.12 2.36
CA ARG A 190 -10.62 5.96 2.00
C ARG A 190 -10.18 4.52 2.22
N PHE A 191 -10.21 3.73 1.15
CA PHE A 191 -9.80 2.32 1.18
C PHE A 191 -8.27 2.21 1.17
N VAL A 192 -7.68 1.55 2.15
CA VAL A 192 -6.22 1.41 2.27
C VAL A 192 -5.89 -0.04 2.47
N PHE A 193 -4.92 -0.57 1.74
CA PHE A 193 -4.46 -1.94 1.93
C PHE A 193 -2.96 -2.05 1.68
N GLY A 194 -2.37 -3.14 2.15
CA GLY A 194 -0.98 -3.44 1.92
C GLY A 194 -0.65 -4.89 2.25
N TYR A 195 0.58 -5.28 1.94
CA TYR A 195 1.10 -6.62 2.21
C TYR A 195 2.13 -6.57 3.33
N ALA A 196 2.22 -7.67 4.08
CA ALA A 196 3.27 -7.91 5.07
C ALA A 196 3.67 -9.40 5.06
N HIS A 197 4.84 -9.70 5.59
CA HIS A 197 5.35 -11.07 5.72
C HIS A 197 5.49 -11.52 7.18
N ASP A 198 5.25 -10.61 8.11
CA ASP A 198 5.41 -10.81 9.54
C ASP A 198 4.04 -10.71 10.23
N LYS A 199 3.80 -11.62 11.18
CA LYS A 199 2.53 -11.70 11.93
C LYS A 199 2.29 -10.45 12.77
N GLU A 200 3.33 -9.70 13.07
CA GLU A 200 3.29 -8.45 13.83
C GLU A 200 2.40 -7.40 13.16
N ILE A 201 2.03 -7.58 11.89
CA ILE A 201 1.02 -6.76 11.21
C ILE A 201 -0.33 -6.68 11.95
N TYR A 202 -0.68 -7.68 12.77
CA TYR A 202 -1.86 -7.63 13.64
C TYR A 202 -1.80 -6.52 14.71
N SER A 203 -0.61 -5.97 14.99
CA SER A 203 -0.38 -4.88 15.92
C SER A 203 -0.37 -3.49 15.26
N LEU A 204 -0.55 -3.44 13.93
CA LEU A 204 -0.52 -2.20 13.16
C LEU A 204 -1.59 -1.24 13.66
N GLU A 205 -1.19 0.01 13.84
CA GLU A 205 -2.09 1.15 13.99
C GLU A 205 -1.66 2.28 13.05
N VAL A 206 -2.59 2.82 12.26
CA VAL A 206 -2.36 3.97 11.37
C VAL A 206 -3.22 5.11 11.87
N GLU A 207 -2.61 6.25 12.21
CA GLU A 207 -3.30 7.38 12.87
C GLU A 207 -4.13 6.92 14.10
N GLY A 208 -3.63 5.93 14.85
CA GLY A 208 -4.29 5.34 16.01
C GLY A 208 -5.48 4.42 15.70
N GLN A 209 -5.72 4.08 14.43
CA GLN A 209 -6.77 3.16 13.99
C GLN A 209 -6.17 1.78 13.70
N LYS A 210 -6.88 0.71 14.03
CA LYS A 210 -6.49 -0.66 13.65
C LYS A 210 -7.06 -1.04 12.28
N PRO A 211 -6.39 -1.92 11.52
CA PRO A 211 -6.97 -2.47 10.29
C PRO A 211 -8.33 -3.10 10.56
N ASP A 212 -9.26 -2.94 9.62
CA ASP A 212 -10.57 -3.59 9.65
C ASP A 212 -10.43 -5.11 9.46
N GLY A 213 -9.38 -5.55 8.74
CA GLY A 213 -9.05 -6.96 8.63
C GLY A 213 -7.61 -7.23 8.21
N VAL A 214 -7.20 -8.47 8.48
CA VAL A 214 -5.97 -9.09 8.00
C VAL A 214 -6.33 -10.46 7.43
N ILE A 215 -5.93 -10.72 6.20
CA ILE A 215 -6.16 -11.97 5.48
C ILE A 215 -4.82 -12.71 5.40
N GLU A 216 -4.77 -13.91 5.97
CA GLU A 216 -3.62 -14.80 5.87
C GLU A 216 -3.66 -15.58 4.56
N ILE A 217 -2.54 -15.57 3.84
CA ILE A 217 -2.42 -16.16 2.53
C ILE A 217 -1.23 -17.12 2.60
N ASN A 218 -1.49 -18.39 2.35
CA ASN A 218 -0.41 -19.34 2.12
C ASN A 218 0.19 -19.06 0.73
N VAL A 219 1.50 -18.82 0.69
CA VAL A 219 2.28 -18.55 -0.52
C VAL A 219 3.44 -19.53 -0.53
N TYR A 220 3.25 -20.67 -1.20
CA TYR A 220 4.16 -21.80 -1.09
C TYR A 220 4.35 -22.22 0.38
N ASP A 221 5.58 -22.34 0.85
CA ASP A 221 5.88 -22.74 2.23
C ASP A 221 5.91 -21.54 3.21
N ARG A 222 5.36 -20.38 2.84
CA ARG A 222 5.39 -19.14 3.61
C ARG A 222 3.98 -18.57 3.80
N THR A 223 3.83 -17.70 4.80
CA THR A 223 2.61 -16.91 5.00
C THR A 223 2.86 -15.47 4.55
N MET A 224 1.92 -14.92 3.79
CA MET A 224 1.81 -13.50 3.49
C MET A 224 0.50 -12.99 4.11
N TYR A 225 0.49 -11.74 4.53
CA TYR A 225 -0.67 -11.10 5.13
C TYR A 225 -1.09 -9.93 4.24
N LEU A 226 -2.36 -9.88 3.86
CA LEU A 226 -2.98 -8.67 3.31
C LEU A 226 -3.73 -7.98 4.45
N TRP A 227 -3.34 -6.76 4.80
CA TRP A 227 -4.04 -5.93 5.78
C TRP A 227 -4.81 -4.83 5.06
N TYR A 228 -5.95 -4.42 5.59
CA TYR A 228 -6.77 -3.37 4.98
C TYR A 228 -7.59 -2.56 5.98
N TYR A 229 -7.95 -1.35 5.54
CA TYR A 229 -8.93 -0.45 6.13
C TYR A 229 -10.01 -0.19 5.07
N ASP A 230 -11.27 -0.43 5.40
CA ASP A 230 -12.40 -0.12 4.54
C ASP A 230 -12.59 1.40 4.38
N ASP A 231 -12.23 2.15 5.44
CA ASP A 231 -12.43 3.59 5.53
C ASP A 231 -11.48 4.24 6.56
N LEU A 232 -10.20 4.41 6.19
CA LEU A 232 -9.22 5.06 7.04
C LEU A 232 -9.55 6.54 7.25
N LYS A 233 -9.80 6.94 8.50
CA LYS A 233 -10.11 8.32 8.85
C LYS A 233 -8.84 9.15 8.98
N SER A 234 -8.47 9.83 7.91
CA SER A 234 -7.40 10.82 7.91
C SER A 234 -7.49 11.72 6.68
N ASP A 235 -7.24 13.01 6.88
CA ASP A 235 -7.11 14.02 5.83
C ASP A 235 -5.66 14.22 5.36
N LYS A 236 -4.71 13.46 5.92
CA LYS A 236 -3.30 13.49 5.54
C LYS A 236 -3.05 12.61 4.31
N ARG A 237 -2.16 13.02 3.43
CA ARG A 237 -1.62 12.11 2.38
C ARG A 237 -1.00 10.87 2.98
N GLY A 238 -1.04 9.78 2.21
CA GLY A 238 -0.54 8.47 2.59
C GLY A 238 0.90 8.48 3.09
N ASN A 239 1.77 9.26 2.45
CA ASN A 239 3.18 9.41 2.86
C ASN A 239 3.40 10.25 4.13
N ASN A 240 2.34 10.86 4.67
CA ASN A 240 2.34 11.64 5.90
C ASN A 240 1.39 11.04 6.96
N LEU A 241 1.02 9.77 6.80
CA LEU A 241 0.31 9.05 7.85
C LEU A 241 1.32 8.57 8.89
N SER A 242 1.04 8.87 10.15
CA SER A 242 1.69 8.22 11.28
C SER A 242 1.22 6.78 11.37
N TYR A 243 2.13 5.89 11.74
CA TYR A 243 1.78 4.50 12.00
C TYR A 243 2.68 3.91 13.09
N SER A 244 2.22 2.83 13.71
CA SER A 244 3.03 2.05 14.64
C SER A 244 2.75 0.57 14.51
N VAL A 245 3.77 -0.25 14.73
CA VAL A 245 3.73 -1.71 14.62
C VAL A 245 4.77 -2.32 15.54
N ASP A 246 4.47 -3.47 16.11
CA ASP A 246 5.44 -4.25 16.87
C ASP A 246 6.52 -4.80 15.92
N MET A 247 7.76 -4.84 16.39
CA MET A 247 8.88 -5.38 15.62
C MET A 247 8.93 -6.91 15.76
N PRO A 248 9.24 -7.64 14.68
CA PRO A 248 9.48 -9.08 14.76
C PRO A 248 10.58 -9.42 15.78
N GLU A 249 10.38 -10.51 16.52
CA GLU A 249 11.35 -11.03 17.51
C GLU A 249 12.64 -11.60 16.89
#